data_AF-A0A945CC76-F1
#
_entry.id   AF-A0A945CC76-F1
#
_cell.length_a   1.000
_cell.length_b   1.000
_cell.length_c   1.000
_cell.angle_alpha   90.00
_cell.angle_beta   90.00
_cell.angle_gamma   90.00
#
_symmetry.space_group_name_H-M   'P 1'
#
loop_
_entity.id
_entity.type
_entity.pdbx_description
1 polymer ?
#
loop_
_entity_poly.entity_id
_entity_poly.type
_entity_poly.pdbx_seq_one_letter_code
_entity_poly.pdbx_strand_id
1 'polypeptide(L)'
;MESVDSILKRFRTGAMSHGALSTEAHEAVAIAMNKIGGKSNSGEGGENSNRFVKDANGDFRNSAIKQVASGRFGVTPEYLASAEQIEIKMAQGAKPGEGGQLPGTKVTDEIASQRLSMPGVGLISPPPHHDIYSIEDLAQLIYDLKHANPAAKVGVKLVSEVGVGTVAAGVVKGYADYVQISGSEGGTGASPLGSIKHAGIPWEMGLAETQQV
;
A
#
# COMPACT_ATOMS: atom_id res chain seq x y z
N MET A 1 -28.57 0.28 -16.36
CA MET A 1 -27.56 -0.09 -15.35
C MET A 1 -26.18 0.21 -15.92
N GLU A 2 -25.21 0.55 -15.08
CA GLU A 2 -23.80 0.62 -15.48
C GLU A 2 -23.30 -0.77 -15.94
N SER A 3 -22.34 -0.82 -16.88
CA SER A 3 -21.78 -2.10 -17.36
C SER A 3 -20.80 -2.70 -16.35
N VAL A 4 -20.63 -4.04 -16.41
CA VAL A 4 -19.65 -4.75 -15.57
C VAL A 4 -18.25 -4.17 -15.75
N ASP A 5 -17.82 -3.92 -16.99
CA ASP A 5 -16.49 -3.37 -17.30
C ASP A 5 -16.26 -1.99 -16.67
N SER A 6 -17.30 -1.16 -16.52
CA SER A 6 -17.18 0.14 -15.85
C SER A 6 -17.09 -0.02 -14.33
N ILE A 7 -17.84 -0.96 -13.75
CA ILE A 7 -17.80 -1.25 -12.32
C ILE A 7 -16.44 -1.84 -11.91
N LEU A 8 -15.89 -2.78 -12.67
CA LEU A 8 -14.61 -3.44 -12.35
C LEU A 8 -13.43 -2.46 -12.24
N LYS A 9 -13.46 -1.33 -12.96
CA LYS A 9 -12.43 -0.26 -12.86
C LYS A 9 -12.36 0.40 -11.48
N ARG A 10 -13.45 0.33 -10.70
CA ARG A 10 -13.53 0.84 -9.33
C ARG A 10 -12.87 -0.10 -8.34
N PHE A 11 -12.70 -1.38 -8.69
CA PHE A 11 -12.10 -2.37 -7.81
C PHE A 11 -10.59 -2.23 -7.76
N ARG A 12 -10.10 -2.45 -6.54
CA ARG A 12 -8.71 -2.45 -6.14
C ARG A 12 -8.46 -3.68 -5.31
N THR A 13 -7.34 -4.36 -5.50
CA THR A 13 -6.94 -5.41 -4.56
C THR A 13 -6.18 -4.78 -3.40
N GLY A 14 -6.30 -5.38 -2.22
CA GLY A 14 -5.57 -4.92 -1.05
C GLY A 14 -4.04 -4.97 -1.26
N ALA A 15 -3.35 -4.08 -0.56
CA ALA A 15 -1.90 -4.01 -0.52
C ALA A 15 -1.33 -5.19 0.28
N MET A 16 -0.85 -6.23 -0.42
CA MET A 16 -0.26 -7.42 0.18
C MET A 16 1.16 -7.58 -0.36
N SER A 17 2.17 -7.61 0.52
CA SER A 17 3.57 -7.57 0.08
C SER A 17 4.03 -8.88 -0.54
N HIS A 18 4.92 -8.77 -1.54
CA HIS A 18 5.78 -9.89 -1.91
C HIS A 18 6.62 -10.30 -0.70
N GLY A 19 6.54 -11.57 -0.31
CA GLY A 19 7.03 -12.11 0.96
C GLY A 19 5.92 -12.42 1.96
N ALA A 20 4.86 -11.62 2.04
CA ALA A 20 3.62 -12.07 2.71
C ALA A 20 2.91 -13.11 1.83
N LEU A 21 2.78 -12.79 0.54
CA LEU A 21 2.36 -13.71 -0.51
C LEU A 21 3.57 -14.33 -1.21
N SER A 22 3.35 -15.44 -1.92
CA SER A 22 4.34 -15.96 -2.88
C SER A 22 4.37 -15.10 -4.14
N THR A 23 5.43 -15.25 -4.95
CA THR A 23 5.58 -14.57 -6.25
C THR A 23 4.39 -14.85 -7.15
N GLU A 24 3.98 -16.12 -7.24
CA GLU A 24 2.89 -16.58 -8.11
C GLU A 24 1.56 -15.93 -7.72
N ALA A 25 1.26 -15.88 -6.41
CA ALA A 25 0.03 -15.26 -5.92
C ALA A 25 0.03 -13.75 -6.16
N HIS A 26 1.16 -13.08 -5.92
CA HIS A 26 1.30 -11.63 -6.09
C HIS A 26 1.17 -11.22 -7.57
N GLU A 27 1.85 -11.94 -8.46
CA GLU A 27 1.81 -11.70 -9.90
C GLU A 27 0.47 -12.07 -10.52
N ALA A 28 -0.16 -13.18 -10.10
CA ALA A 28 -1.48 -13.57 -10.60
C ALA A 28 -2.54 -12.50 -10.32
N VAL A 29 -2.50 -11.89 -9.14
CA VAL A 29 -3.40 -10.79 -8.78
C VAL A 29 -3.15 -9.56 -9.66
N ALA A 30 -1.89 -9.20 -9.92
CA ALA A 30 -1.56 -8.08 -10.79
C ALA A 30 -2.04 -8.31 -12.23
N ILE A 31 -1.77 -9.49 -12.80
CA ILE A 31 -2.24 -9.86 -14.14
C ILE A 31 -3.76 -9.77 -14.22
N ALA A 32 -4.47 -10.34 -13.24
CA ALA A 32 -5.94 -10.33 -13.22
C ALA A 32 -6.50 -8.91 -13.19
N MET A 33 -5.99 -8.05 -12.31
CA MET A 33 -6.47 -6.67 -12.19
C MET A 33 -6.18 -5.84 -13.44
N ASN A 34 -4.99 -6.02 -14.04
CA ASN A 34 -4.62 -5.35 -15.28
C ASN A 34 -5.52 -5.79 -16.46
N LYS A 35 -5.89 -7.07 -16.54
CA LYS A 35 -6.81 -7.58 -17.58
C LYS A 35 -8.21 -7.00 -17.49
N ILE A 36 -8.72 -6.79 -16.28
CA ILE A 36 -10.09 -6.27 -16.07
C ILE A 36 -10.16 -4.74 -15.94
N GLY A 37 -9.03 -4.04 -16.09
CA GLY A 37 -8.95 -2.57 -15.94
C GLY A 37 -9.12 -2.06 -14.50
N GLY A 38 -9.08 -2.96 -13.51
CA GLY A 38 -8.95 -2.60 -12.10
C GLY A 38 -7.49 -2.24 -11.77
N LYS A 39 -7.12 -2.19 -10.48
CA LYS A 39 -5.70 -2.05 -10.11
C LYS A 39 -5.32 -2.95 -8.95
N SER A 40 -4.15 -3.57 -9.05
CA SER A 40 -3.50 -4.22 -7.91
C SER A 40 -2.53 -3.27 -7.20
N ASN A 41 -2.18 -3.62 -5.96
CA ASN A 41 -1.26 -2.87 -5.12
C ASN A 41 -0.07 -3.75 -4.70
N SER A 42 1.15 -3.24 -4.89
CA SER A 42 2.40 -3.95 -4.62
C SER A 42 2.59 -4.36 -3.15
N GLY A 43 1.96 -3.63 -2.23
CA GLY A 43 2.25 -3.73 -0.80
C GLY A 43 3.64 -3.21 -0.42
N GLU A 44 3.99 -3.37 0.84
CA GLU A 44 5.19 -2.78 1.46
C GLU A 44 6.52 -3.48 1.12
N GLY A 45 6.53 -4.45 0.19
CA GLY A 45 7.67 -5.34 -0.05
C GLY A 45 8.60 -4.93 -1.18
N GLY A 46 8.28 -3.87 -1.92
CA GLY A 46 8.88 -3.58 -3.23
C GLY A 46 8.27 -4.43 -4.35
N GLU A 47 8.78 -4.24 -5.57
CA GLU A 47 8.40 -5.03 -6.75
C GLU A 47 9.61 -5.16 -7.69
N ASN A 48 9.82 -6.34 -8.25
CA ASN A 48 10.91 -6.58 -9.19
C ASN A 48 10.71 -5.81 -10.50
N SER A 49 11.75 -5.13 -10.99
CA SER A 49 11.67 -4.30 -12.19
C SER A 49 11.41 -5.08 -13.47
N ASN A 50 11.69 -6.39 -13.49
CA ASN A 50 11.31 -7.26 -14.61
C ASN A 50 9.79 -7.31 -14.85
N ARG A 51 8.97 -6.93 -13.87
CA ARG A 51 7.49 -6.86 -13.98
C ARG A 51 7.01 -5.59 -14.65
N PHE A 52 7.86 -4.58 -14.83
CA PHE A 52 7.49 -3.28 -15.39
C PHE A 52 7.38 -3.30 -16.91
N VAL A 53 7.69 -4.45 -17.53
CA VAL A 53 7.51 -4.71 -18.96
C VAL A 53 6.46 -5.81 -19.12
N LYS A 54 5.67 -5.74 -20.20
CA LYS A 54 4.73 -6.80 -20.54
C LYS A 54 5.46 -8.06 -20.96
N ASP A 55 4.94 -9.20 -20.54
CA ASP A 55 5.43 -10.50 -20.96
C ASP A 55 5.10 -10.76 -22.43
N ALA A 56 5.78 -11.73 -23.05
CA ALA A 56 5.59 -12.06 -24.47
C ALA A 56 4.15 -12.51 -24.82
N ASN A 57 3.41 -13.02 -23.83
CA ASN A 57 2.00 -13.42 -23.98
C ASN A 57 1.02 -12.23 -23.81
N GLY A 58 1.53 -11.01 -23.58
CA GLY A 58 0.74 -9.80 -23.35
C GLY A 58 0.31 -9.57 -21.90
N ASP A 59 0.61 -10.50 -20.99
CA ASP A 59 0.34 -10.31 -19.56
C ASP A 59 1.19 -9.16 -19.01
N PHE A 60 0.63 -8.45 -18.04
CA PHE A 60 1.32 -7.37 -17.35
C PHE A 60 1.31 -7.64 -15.87
N ARG A 61 2.50 -7.89 -15.30
CA ARG A 61 2.69 -8.25 -13.90
C ARG A 61 2.93 -7.05 -12.98
N ASN A 62 3.08 -5.86 -13.55
CA ASN A 62 3.24 -4.60 -12.83
C ASN A 62 2.00 -4.30 -11.99
N SER A 63 2.18 -4.04 -10.69
CA SER A 63 1.09 -3.50 -9.88
C SER A 63 0.87 -2.02 -10.20
N ALA A 64 -0.34 -1.65 -10.59
CA ALA A 64 -0.63 -0.26 -10.93
C ALA A 64 -0.55 0.70 -9.72
N ILE A 65 -0.74 0.19 -8.50
CA ILE A 65 -0.50 0.93 -7.26
C ILE A 65 0.81 0.48 -6.61
N LYS A 66 1.67 1.44 -6.29
CA LYS A 66 2.93 1.22 -5.58
C LYS A 66 2.87 1.79 -4.18
N GLN A 67 3.08 0.95 -3.17
CA GLN A 67 3.05 1.40 -1.79
C GLN A 67 4.40 1.98 -1.33
N VAL A 68 4.34 3.05 -0.53
CA VAL A 68 5.45 3.62 0.23
C VAL A 68 5.10 3.48 1.70
N ALA A 69 5.79 2.59 2.40
CA ALA A 69 5.60 2.30 3.83
C ALA A 69 6.86 2.65 4.63
N SER A 70 6.76 2.65 5.96
CA SER A 70 7.83 3.09 6.88
C SER A 70 9.21 2.47 6.63
N GLY A 71 9.27 1.19 6.26
CA GLY A 71 10.53 0.50 5.97
C GLY A 71 11.19 0.86 4.62
N ARG A 72 10.49 1.57 3.72
CA ARG A 72 10.94 1.94 2.36
C ARG A 72 11.51 0.78 1.54
N PHE A 73 11.11 -0.46 1.85
CA PHE A 73 11.61 -1.64 1.14
C PHE A 73 11.27 -1.58 -0.34
N GLY A 74 12.30 -1.69 -1.19
CA GLY A 74 12.18 -1.67 -2.65
C GLY A 74 11.64 -0.35 -3.23
N VAL A 75 11.64 0.75 -2.47
CA VAL A 75 11.25 2.07 -2.98
C VAL A 75 12.45 2.68 -3.71
N THR A 76 12.43 2.60 -5.04
CA THR A 76 13.45 3.16 -5.94
C THR A 76 12.82 4.13 -6.94
N PRO A 77 13.61 4.99 -7.63
CA PRO A 77 13.06 5.85 -8.68
C PRO A 77 12.33 5.08 -9.78
N GLU A 78 12.87 3.93 -10.21
CA GLU A 78 12.23 3.07 -11.22
C GLU A 78 10.91 2.48 -10.71
N TYR A 79 10.88 2.03 -9.45
CA TYR A 79 9.65 1.56 -8.79
C TYR A 79 8.57 2.64 -8.77
N LEU A 80 8.91 3.87 -8.36
CA LEU A 80 7.96 4.99 -8.34
C LEU A 80 7.50 5.39 -9.75
N ALA A 81 8.40 5.40 -10.73
CA ALA A 81 8.09 5.72 -12.12
C ALA A 81 7.16 4.70 -12.79
N SER A 82 7.19 3.43 -12.35
CA SER A 82 6.30 2.37 -12.87
C SER A 82 4.86 2.42 -12.35
N ALA A 83 4.56 3.36 -11.42
CA ALA A 83 3.26 3.47 -10.77
C ALA A 83 2.25 4.30 -11.57
N GLU A 84 0.98 3.87 -11.58
CA GLU A 84 -0.15 4.76 -11.93
C GLU A 84 -0.66 5.50 -10.68
N GLN A 85 -0.55 4.86 -9.51
CA GLN A 85 -0.84 5.46 -8.22
C GLN A 85 0.24 5.09 -7.21
N ILE A 86 0.57 6.02 -6.33
CA ILE A 86 1.44 5.80 -5.19
C ILE A 86 0.57 5.87 -3.93
N GLU A 87 0.71 4.90 -3.02
CA GLU A 87 -0.03 4.86 -1.76
C GLU A 87 0.93 5.00 -0.58
N ILE A 88 0.83 6.09 0.18
CA ILE A 88 1.52 6.25 1.46
C ILE A 88 0.74 5.43 2.49
N LYS A 89 1.40 4.42 3.07
CA LYS A 89 0.80 3.54 4.07
C LYS A 89 1.07 4.06 5.47
N MET A 90 0.17 4.88 6.01
CA MET A 90 0.27 5.31 7.41
C MET A 90 -0.01 4.13 8.36
N ALA A 91 -1.03 3.32 8.05
CA ALA A 91 -1.46 2.24 8.93
C ALA A 91 -2.22 1.12 8.17
N GLN A 92 -2.52 0.04 8.87
CA GLN A 92 -3.40 -1.04 8.40
C GLN A 92 -4.31 -1.55 9.53
N GLY A 93 -5.52 -2.01 9.19
CA GLY A 93 -6.54 -2.40 10.16
C GLY A 93 -6.09 -3.43 11.19
N ALA A 94 -5.37 -4.47 10.75
CA ALA A 94 -4.91 -5.55 11.63
C ALA A 94 -3.90 -5.13 12.72
N LYS A 95 -3.23 -3.98 12.54
CA LYS A 95 -2.21 -3.45 13.45
C LYS A 95 -1.93 -1.97 13.17
N PRO A 96 -2.85 -1.06 13.57
CA PRO A 96 -2.79 0.34 13.17
C PRO A 96 -1.58 1.09 13.75
N GLY A 97 -1.18 0.75 14.99
CA GLY A 97 -0.07 1.40 15.70
C GLY A 97 1.30 0.76 15.49
N GLU A 98 1.46 -0.14 14.52
CA GLU A 98 2.69 -0.93 14.33
C GLU A 98 3.14 -0.99 12.86
N GLY A 99 4.40 -1.38 12.66
CA GLY A 99 4.99 -1.59 11.35
C GLY A 99 4.67 -2.95 10.71
N GLY A 100 5.07 -3.06 9.45
CA GLY A 100 5.13 -4.32 8.71
C GLY A 100 5.96 -5.38 9.44
N GLN A 101 5.59 -6.66 9.27
CA GLN A 101 6.32 -7.78 9.87
C GLN A 101 6.45 -8.88 8.83
N LEU A 102 7.68 -9.33 8.59
CA LEU A 102 7.98 -10.49 7.78
C LEU A 102 8.94 -11.41 8.55
N PRO A 103 8.52 -12.63 8.94
CA PRO A 103 9.39 -13.57 9.61
C PRO A 103 10.63 -13.90 8.78
N GLY A 104 11.79 -14.04 9.43
CA GLY A 104 13.07 -14.29 8.75
C GLY A 104 13.07 -15.54 7.88
N THR A 105 12.30 -16.58 8.26
CA THR A 105 12.11 -17.80 7.47
C THR A 105 11.44 -17.56 6.11
N LYS A 106 10.77 -16.42 5.92
CA LYS A 106 10.20 -15.99 4.64
C LYS A 106 11.07 -15.00 3.89
N VAL A 107 12.19 -14.56 4.46
CA VAL A 107 13.13 -13.63 3.82
C VAL A 107 14.12 -14.45 3.00
N THR A 108 13.64 -14.92 1.84
CA THR A 108 14.45 -15.64 0.85
C THR A 108 15.50 -14.71 0.24
N ASP A 109 16.48 -15.26 -0.51
CA ASP A 109 17.47 -14.44 -1.22
C ASP A 109 16.85 -13.44 -2.19
N GLU A 110 15.77 -13.85 -2.88
CA GLU A 110 15.00 -12.98 -3.77
C GLU A 110 14.37 -11.81 -3.00
N ILE A 111 13.68 -12.10 -1.89
CA ILE A 111 13.04 -11.07 -1.06
C ILE A 111 14.10 -10.16 -0.43
N ALA A 112 15.19 -10.74 0.06
CA ALA A 112 16.30 -10.00 0.64
C ALA A 112 16.90 -9.03 -0.38
N SER A 113 17.16 -9.50 -1.61
CA SER A 113 17.65 -8.68 -2.71
C SER A 113 16.68 -7.55 -3.06
N GLN A 114 15.39 -7.85 -3.23
CA GLN A 114 14.38 -6.84 -3.57
C GLN A 114 14.26 -5.75 -2.49
N ARG A 115 14.44 -6.13 -1.22
CA ARG A 115 14.31 -5.24 -0.06
C ARG A 115 15.64 -4.61 0.38
N LEU A 116 16.75 -4.91 -0.30
CA LEU A 116 18.10 -4.51 0.11
C LEU A 116 18.40 -4.88 1.57
N SER A 117 18.05 -6.11 1.94
CA SER A 117 18.17 -6.65 3.29
C SER A 117 18.97 -7.96 3.31
N MET A 118 19.12 -8.58 4.48
CA MET A 118 19.88 -9.84 4.62
C MET A 118 18.95 -11.06 4.59
N PRO A 119 19.28 -12.12 3.81
CA PRO A 119 18.53 -13.37 3.81
C PRO A 119 18.40 -13.98 5.21
N GLY A 120 17.23 -14.55 5.51
CA GLY A 120 16.95 -15.22 6.78
C GLY A 120 16.71 -14.30 7.99
N VAL A 121 16.93 -12.99 7.86
CA VAL A 121 16.74 -12.03 8.95
C VAL A 121 15.31 -11.48 8.94
N GLY A 122 14.61 -11.57 10.07
CA GLY A 122 13.27 -11.04 10.20
C GLY A 122 13.21 -9.53 9.96
N LEU A 123 12.22 -9.07 9.21
CA LEU A 123 12.01 -7.66 8.90
C LEU A 123 10.82 -7.14 9.70
N ILE A 124 11.11 -6.31 10.71
CA ILE A 124 10.12 -5.54 11.44
C ILE A 124 10.34 -4.08 11.04
N SER A 125 9.38 -3.51 10.33
CA SER A 125 9.46 -2.10 9.94
C SER A 125 9.25 -1.20 11.17
N PRO A 126 9.87 -0.01 11.21
CA PRO A 126 9.52 0.99 12.20
C PRO A 126 8.01 1.27 12.19
N PRO A 127 7.36 1.48 13.35
CA PRO A 127 5.95 1.88 13.36
C PRO A 127 5.70 3.21 12.60
N PRO A 128 6.45 4.30 12.84
CA PRO A 128 6.25 5.53 12.10
C PRO A 128 7.05 5.55 10.79
N HIS A 129 6.57 6.33 9.84
CA HIS A 129 7.41 6.89 8.79
C HIS A 129 8.39 7.88 9.44
N HIS A 130 9.70 7.69 9.30
CA HIS A 130 10.70 8.55 9.94
C HIS A 130 10.83 9.94 9.30
N ASP A 131 10.14 10.16 8.18
CA ASP A 131 9.99 11.41 7.45
C ASP A 131 8.58 11.99 7.57
N ILE A 132 7.74 11.48 8.50
CA ILE A 132 6.39 12.01 8.76
C ILE A 132 6.16 12.07 10.28
N TYR A 133 6.36 13.24 10.89
CA TYR A 133 6.07 13.48 12.30
C TYR A 133 4.94 14.48 12.53
N SER A 134 4.43 15.07 11.45
CA SER A 134 3.38 16.07 11.45
C SER A 134 2.61 16.04 10.12
N ILE A 135 1.56 16.85 9.99
CA ILE A 135 0.75 16.89 8.77
C ILE A 135 1.49 17.58 7.62
N GLU A 136 2.35 18.55 7.95
CA GLU A 136 3.23 19.25 7.02
C GLU A 136 4.33 18.33 6.48
N ASP A 137 4.86 17.42 7.29
CA ASP A 137 5.80 16.40 6.81
C ASP A 137 5.13 15.42 5.83
N LEU A 138 3.88 15.03 6.10
CA LEU A 138 3.10 14.23 5.14
C LEU A 138 2.89 14.99 3.83
N ALA A 139 2.58 16.28 3.89
CA ALA A 139 2.45 17.13 2.71
C ALA A 139 3.78 17.20 1.93
N GLN A 140 4.92 17.25 2.62
CA GLN A 140 6.24 17.20 1.98
C GLN A 140 6.48 15.86 1.27
N LEU A 141 6.14 14.72 1.89
CA LEU A 141 6.27 13.44 1.22
C LEU A 141 5.34 13.34 -0.01
N ILE A 142 4.11 13.85 0.09
CA ILE A 142 3.19 13.90 -1.07
C ILE A 142 3.81 14.74 -2.19
N TYR A 143 4.41 15.89 -1.86
CA TYR A 143 5.12 16.73 -2.81
C TYR A 143 6.26 15.97 -3.49
N ASP A 144 7.11 15.29 -2.72
CA ASP A 144 8.26 14.55 -3.24
C ASP A 144 7.83 13.42 -4.18
N LEU A 145 6.78 12.68 -3.83
CA LEU A 145 6.26 11.57 -4.64
C LEU A 145 5.66 12.07 -5.96
N LYS A 146 4.94 13.21 -5.94
CA LYS A 146 4.44 13.85 -7.17
C LYS A 146 5.57 14.40 -8.04
N HIS A 147 6.69 14.80 -7.45
CA HIS A 147 7.88 15.20 -8.23
C HIS A 147 8.63 14.01 -8.81
N ALA A 148 8.71 12.90 -8.07
CA ALA A 148 9.31 11.66 -8.55
C ALA A 148 8.51 11.04 -9.70
N ASN A 149 7.17 11.13 -9.66
CA ASN A 149 6.30 10.71 -10.74
C ASN A 149 5.10 11.68 -10.91
N PRO A 150 5.22 12.68 -11.80
CA PRO A 150 4.17 13.68 -12.04
C PRO A 150 2.87 13.12 -12.62
N ALA A 151 2.90 11.92 -13.19
CA ALA A 151 1.72 11.28 -13.77
C ALA A 151 0.93 10.45 -12.74
N ALA A 152 1.56 10.05 -11.63
CA ALA A 152 0.93 9.20 -10.63
C ALA A 152 0.04 9.99 -9.67
N LYS A 153 -1.10 9.39 -9.33
CA LYS A 153 -1.93 9.88 -8.21
C LYS A 153 -1.31 9.43 -6.89
N VAL A 154 -1.18 10.33 -5.92
CA VAL A 154 -0.71 9.99 -4.57
C VAL A 154 -1.91 9.91 -3.64
N GLY A 155 -2.05 8.81 -2.92
CA GLY A 155 -3.07 8.68 -1.89
C GLY A 155 -2.51 8.19 -0.57
N VAL A 156 -3.29 8.35 0.48
CA VAL A 156 -2.89 8.02 1.85
C VAL A 156 -3.85 6.98 2.41
N LYS A 157 -3.28 5.87 2.88
CA LYS A 157 -4.01 4.81 3.56
C LYS A 157 -4.02 5.05 5.06
N LEU A 158 -5.20 5.31 5.59
CA LEU A 158 -5.50 5.47 7.00
C LEU A 158 -6.26 4.23 7.51
N VAL A 159 -6.39 4.15 8.83
CA VAL A 159 -7.26 3.19 9.50
C VAL A 159 -8.42 3.95 10.15
N SER A 160 -9.60 3.35 10.10
CA SER A 160 -10.79 3.84 10.78
C SER A 160 -10.54 3.92 12.29
N GLU A 161 -10.70 5.12 12.83
CA GLU A 161 -10.67 5.46 14.25
C GLU A 161 -11.46 6.77 14.43
N VAL A 162 -11.97 7.03 15.64
CA VAL A 162 -12.61 8.31 15.96
C VAL A 162 -11.64 9.46 15.70
N GLY A 163 -12.02 10.43 14.89
CA GLY A 163 -11.19 11.57 14.51
C GLY A 163 -10.48 11.40 13.16
N VAL A 164 -10.60 10.25 12.50
CA VAL A 164 -9.99 10.02 11.17
C VAL A 164 -10.49 11.01 10.12
N GLY A 165 -11.71 11.55 10.24
CA GLY A 165 -12.22 12.55 9.31
C GLY A 165 -11.46 13.87 9.40
N THR A 166 -11.06 14.27 10.61
CA THR A 166 -10.21 15.46 10.81
C THR A 166 -8.82 15.26 10.21
N VAL A 167 -8.23 14.07 10.39
CA VAL A 167 -6.94 13.71 9.78
C VAL A 167 -7.06 13.72 8.25
N ALA A 168 -8.12 13.13 7.69
CA ALA A 168 -8.37 13.09 6.25
C ALA A 168 -8.50 14.50 5.64
N ALA A 169 -9.12 15.44 6.34
CA ALA A 169 -9.17 16.84 5.90
C ALA A 169 -7.76 17.45 5.80
N GLY A 170 -6.87 17.15 6.76
CA GLY A 170 -5.46 17.54 6.70
C GLY A 170 -4.73 16.89 5.52
N VAL A 171 -4.94 15.59 5.30
CA VAL A 171 -4.36 14.82 4.19
C VAL A 171 -4.70 15.41 2.84
N VAL A 172 -5.97 15.78 2.63
CA VAL A 172 -6.43 16.40 1.37
C VAL A 172 -5.85 17.81 1.21
N LYS A 173 -5.75 18.59 2.29
CA LYS A 173 -5.03 19.89 2.27
C LYS A 173 -3.54 19.74 1.97
N GLY A 174 -2.95 18.59 2.30
CA GLY A 174 -1.60 18.18 1.91
C GLY A 174 -1.47 17.69 0.46
N TYR A 175 -2.50 17.91 -0.37
CA TYR A 175 -2.53 17.59 -1.81
C TYR A 175 -2.60 16.10 -2.17
N ALA A 176 -3.04 15.22 -1.26
CA ALA A 176 -3.37 13.85 -1.61
C ALA A 176 -4.55 13.80 -2.61
N ASP A 177 -4.45 12.94 -3.62
CA ASP A 177 -5.49 12.75 -4.65
C ASP A 177 -6.61 11.79 -4.21
N TYR A 178 -6.35 10.95 -3.21
CA TYR A 178 -7.35 10.09 -2.58
C TYR A 178 -6.95 9.71 -1.15
N VAL A 179 -7.96 9.36 -0.35
CA VAL A 179 -7.79 8.79 1.00
C VAL A 179 -8.43 7.42 1.01
N GLN A 180 -7.72 6.42 1.53
CA GLN A 180 -8.26 5.07 1.74
C GLN A 180 -8.47 4.84 3.24
N ILE A 181 -9.72 4.58 3.65
CA ILE A 181 -10.05 4.21 5.02
C ILE A 181 -10.12 2.70 5.15
N SER A 182 -9.24 2.13 5.98
CA SER A 182 -9.22 0.69 6.26
C SER A 182 -9.95 0.40 7.58
N GLY A 183 -10.88 -0.56 7.59
CA GLY A 183 -11.51 -1.02 8.84
C GLY A 183 -10.61 -1.95 9.65
N SER A 184 -10.99 -2.18 10.91
CA SER A 184 -10.34 -3.14 11.84
C SER A 184 -10.29 -4.58 11.31
N GLU A 185 -11.25 -4.97 10.48
CA GLU A 185 -11.40 -6.32 9.90
C GLU A 185 -10.36 -6.66 8.80
N GLY A 186 -9.40 -5.79 8.53
CA GLY A 186 -8.39 -6.01 7.49
C GLY A 186 -7.49 -7.21 7.79
N GLY A 187 -7.17 -8.01 6.77
CA GLY A 187 -6.25 -9.14 6.89
C GLY A 187 -4.78 -8.73 7.08
N THR A 188 -3.94 -9.70 7.49
CA THR A 188 -2.48 -9.54 7.60
C THR A 188 -1.78 -10.90 7.48
N GLY A 189 -0.58 -10.90 6.90
CA GLY A 189 0.28 -12.10 6.88
C GLY A 189 0.98 -12.38 8.21
N ALA A 190 1.20 -11.36 9.04
CA ALA A 190 1.82 -11.47 10.37
C ALA A 190 1.48 -10.23 11.22
N SER A 191 0.96 -10.46 12.43
CA SER A 191 0.64 -9.40 13.40
C SER A 191 0.42 -10.00 14.80
N PRO A 192 0.64 -9.24 15.88
CA PRO A 192 0.22 -9.64 17.22
C PRO A 192 -1.30 -9.87 17.28
N LEU A 193 -1.71 -10.92 17.99
CA LEU A 193 -3.13 -11.25 18.16
C LEU A 193 -3.89 -10.14 18.90
N GLY A 194 -3.23 -9.46 19.85
CA GLY A 194 -3.81 -8.33 20.56
C GLY A 194 -4.25 -7.22 19.60
N SER A 195 -3.39 -6.84 18.66
CA SER A 195 -3.68 -5.79 17.67
C SER A 195 -4.79 -6.21 16.70
N ILE A 196 -4.79 -7.46 16.24
CA ILE A 196 -5.86 -8.00 15.38
C ILE A 196 -7.23 -7.93 16.07
N LYS A 197 -7.29 -8.19 17.37
CA LYS A 197 -8.56 -8.31 18.12
C LYS A 197 -9.02 -7.01 18.78
N HIS A 198 -8.12 -6.05 18.97
CA HIS A 198 -8.38 -4.91 19.87
C HIS A 198 -7.98 -3.54 19.31
N ALA A 199 -7.51 -3.43 18.06
CA ALA A 199 -7.13 -2.15 17.47
C ALA A 199 -7.96 -1.79 16.21
N GLY A 200 -8.26 -0.49 16.07
CA GLY A 200 -9.10 0.06 15.01
C GLY A 200 -10.61 -0.13 15.25
N ILE A 201 -11.43 0.50 14.41
CA ILE A 201 -12.90 0.37 14.42
C ILE A 201 -13.43 -0.05 13.04
N PRO A 202 -14.73 -0.41 12.90
CA PRO A 202 -15.33 -0.75 11.61
C PRO A 202 -15.17 0.37 10.57
N TRP A 203 -15.05 0.00 9.30
CA TRP A 203 -14.82 0.98 8.22
C TRP A 203 -16.05 1.87 7.99
N GLU A 204 -17.25 1.40 8.32
CA GLU A 204 -18.51 2.13 8.19
C GLU A 204 -18.47 3.44 8.98
N MET A 205 -17.88 3.43 10.18
CA MET A 205 -17.75 4.61 11.02
C MET A 205 -16.74 5.61 10.44
N GLY A 206 -15.50 5.18 10.17
CA GLY A 206 -14.46 6.08 9.67
C GLY A 206 -14.73 6.58 8.26
N LEU A 207 -15.38 5.78 7.40
CA LEU A 207 -15.78 6.21 6.06
C LEU A 207 -16.86 7.29 6.16
N ALA A 208 -17.88 7.09 7.00
CA ALA A 208 -18.93 8.09 7.20
C ALA A 208 -18.36 9.38 7.79
N GLU A 209 -17.50 9.30 8.80
CA GLU A 209 -16.84 10.45 9.41
C GLU A 209 -15.99 11.22 8.38
N THR A 210 -15.19 10.52 7.58
CA THR A 210 -14.36 11.12 6.53
C THR A 210 -15.20 11.81 5.45
N GLN A 211 -16.36 11.27 5.12
CA GLN A 211 -17.25 11.82 4.08
C GLN A 211 -18.02 13.07 4.55
N GLN A 212 -18.17 13.25 5.87
CA GLN A 212 -18.92 14.37 6.46
C GLN A 212 -18.12 15.67 6.57
N VAL A 213 -16.79 15.57 6.61
CA VAL A 213 -15.84 16.69 6.76
C VAL A 213 -15.38 17.17 5.39
#